data_AF-A0A4Q0B1E8-F1
#
_entry.id   AF-A0A4Q0B1E8-F1
#
_cell.length_a   1.000
_cell.length_b   1.000
_cell.length_c   1.000
_cell.angle_alpha   90.00
_cell.angle_beta   90.00
_cell.angle_gamma   90.00
#
_symmetry.space_group_name_H-M   'P 1'
#
loop_
_entity.id
_entity.type
_entity.pdbx_description
1 polymer ?
#
loop_
_entity_poly.entity_id
_entity_poly.type
_entity_poly.pdbx_seq_one_letter_code
_entity_poly.pdbx_strand_id
1 'polypeptide(L)'
;MVEKEISQYSLNRGEQPAIEKQLTIEVGLHYIALTETSIESASISALELFTFQKIESDWYFIFQEVRLQSILFDLPYHTKQIFLNGFEQTIIPENLYSESAAQSSLELLFGWSNMEMNTDAITLPETNLYIACQIPQSLQQMLAGTFSDTPVYNSLGKQIQLAFQRATSFSNYWLIYFYPGSFSIVSIQQQQLQTAAHFSYTCADDVVYQIVALVNTYSKPEFELKVEISGIINETDEVYTSLQKIIPDMQWQCGLPEQKILIEKNYYPLHYLLPFFNIIL
;
A
#
# COMPACT_ATOMS: atom_id res chain seq x y z
N MET A 1 7.60 9.81 -17.86
CA MET A 1 7.70 8.55 -18.66
C MET A 1 7.46 7.40 -17.71
N VAL A 2 6.54 6.49 -18.08
CA VAL A 2 6.16 5.33 -17.28
C VAL A 2 7.02 4.13 -17.69
N GLU A 3 7.68 3.50 -16.73
CA GLU A 3 8.58 2.37 -16.94
C GLU A 3 8.03 1.11 -16.26
N LYS A 4 8.02 -0.02 -16.97
CA LYS A 4 7.59 -1.31 -16.42
C LYS A 4 8.78 -2.00 -15.73
N GLU A 5 8.78 -1.98 -14.41
CA GLU A 5 9.86 -2.53 -13.56
C GLU A 5 9.68 -4.03 -13.29
N ILE A 6 8.46 -4.45 -12.94
CA ILE A 6 8.17 -5.85 -12.60
C ILE A 6 7.17 -6.42 -13.61
N SER A 7 7.44 -7.62 -14.08
CA SER A 7 6.56 -8.43 -14.95
C SER A 7 6.71 -9.89 -14.58
N GLN A 8 5.90 -10.38 -13.64
CA GLN A 8 5.93 -11.76 -13.18
C GLN A 8 4.57 -12.43 -13.41
N TYR A 9 4.60 -13.63 -13.98
CA TYR A 9 3.40 -14.38 -14.33
C TYR A 9 3.59 -15.85 -13.94
N SER A 10 2.51 -16.54 -13.59
CA SER A 10 2.55 -17.98 -13.41
C SER A 10 2.66 -18.69 -14.76
N LEU A 11 3.39 -19.82 -14.81
CA LEU A 11 3.53 -20.63 -16.02
C LEU A 11 2.18 -21.11 -16.56
N ASN A 12 1.27 -21.42 -15.65
CA ASN A 12 -0.06 -21.96 -15.95
C ASN A 12 -1.14 -20.88 -15.99
N ARG A 13 -0.76 -19.60 -16.15
CA ARG A 13 -1.71 -18.47 -16.10
C ARG A 13 -2.89 -18.64 -17.05
N GLY A 14 -2.65 -19.20 -18.24
CA GLY A 14 -3.66 -19.40 -19.28
C GLY A 14 -4.65 -20.55 -19.01
N GLU A 15 -4.44 -21.38 -17.99
CA GLU A 15 -5.32 -22.52 -17.70
C GLU A 15 -6.66 -22.11 -17.09
N GLN A 16 -6.70 -20.97 -16.39
CA GLN A 16 -7.94 -20.36 -15.88
C GLN A 16 -8.31 -19.12 -16.70
N PRO A 17 -9.55 -19.01 -17.19
CA PRO A 17 -10.01 -17.82 -17.90
C PRO A 17 -10.01 -16.60 -16.97
N ALA A 18 -9.77 -15.40 -17.52
CA ALA A 18 -9.78 -14.16 -16.74
C ALA A 18 -11.10 -13.93 -15.97
N ILE A 19 -12.22 -14.44 -16.50
CA ILE A 19 -13.55 -14.34 -15.89
C ILE A 19 -13.71 -15.13 -14.58
N GLU A 20 -12.70 -15.88 -14.16
CA GLU A 20 -12.63 -16.58 -12.87
C GLU A 20 -11.63 -15.91 -11.90
N LYS A 21 -11.08 -14.76 -12.31
CA LYS A 21 -10.01 -14.06 -11.61
C LYS A 21 -10.43 -12.63 -11.24
N GLN A 22 -9.71 -12.08 -10.29
CA GLN A 22 -9.80 -10.70 -9.86
C GLN A 22 -8.54 -9.93 -10.27
N LEU A 23 -8.74 -8.70 -10.75
CA LEU A 23 -7.65 -7.73 -10.92
C LEU A 23 -7.65 -6.74 -9.76
N THR A 24 -6.52 -6.60 -9.10
CA THR A 24 -6.25 -5.53 -8.14
C THR A 24 -5.34 -4.49 -8.78
N ILE A 25 -5.74 -3.23 -8.73
CA ILE A 25 -4.97 -2.09 -9.22
C ILE A 25 -4.59 -1.24 -8.01
N GLU A 26 -3.32 -1.20 -7.64
CA GLU A 26 -2.83 -0.27 -6.63
C GLU A 26 -2.22 0.95 -7.32
N VAL A 27 -2.68 2.14 -6.96
CA VAL A 27 -2.23 3.43 -7.49
C VAL A 27 -1.49 4.15 -6.38
N GLY A 28 -0.18 4.33 -6.54
CA GLY A 28 0.66 5.09 -5.62
C GLY A 28 1.19 6.37 -6.24
N LEU A 29 1.85 7.21 -5.44
CA LEU A 29 2.37 8.51 -5.89
C LEU A 29 3.36 8.42 -7.08
N HIS A 30 4.10 7.31 -7.17
CA HIS A 30 5.15 7.10 -8.16
C HIS A 30 5.05 5.75 -8.87
N TYR A 31 3.92 5.04 -8.72
CA TYR A 31 3.75 3.73 -9.30
C TYR A 31 2.29 3.35 -9.54
N ILE A 32 2.07 2.39 -10.44
CA ILE A 32 0.85 1.60 -10.55
C ILE A 32 1.24 0.13 -10.50
N ALA A 33 0.60 -0.66 -9.63
CA ALA A 33 0.77 -2.10 -9.56
C ALA A 33 -0.52 -2.80 -9.99
N LEU A 34 -0.39 -3.83 -10.83
CA LEU A 34 -1.48 -4.68 -11.28
C LEU A 34 -1.24 -6.10 -10.79
N THR A 35 -2.14 -6.63 -9.97
CA THR A 35 -2.03 -7.99 -9.43
C THR A 35 -3.24 -8.83 -9.84
N GLU A 36 -2.99 -10.01 -10.41
CA GLU A 36 -4.03 -10.97 -10.78
C GLU A 36 -4.12 -12.08 -9.73
N THR A 37 -5.32 -12.27 -9.17
CA THR A 37 -5.60 -13.28 -8.14
C THR A 37 -6.73 -14.20 -8.57
N SER A 38 -6.56 -15.50 -8.36
CA SER A 38 -7.63 -16.50 -8.57
C SER A 38 -8.65 -16.39 -7.43
N ILE A 39 -9.94 -16.28 -7.77
CA ILE A 39 -11.01 -16.09 -6.77
C ILE A 39 -11.19 -17.34 -5.92
N GLU A 40 -11.11 -18.53 -6.53
CA GLU A 40 -11.34 -19.80 -5.84
C GLU A 40 -10.21 -20.14 -4.85
N SER A 41 -8.97 -19.97 -5.29
CA SER A 41 -7.79 -20.39 -4.52
C SER A 41 -7.14 -19.28 -3.70
N ALA A 42 -7.57 -18.02 -3.88
CA ALA A 42 -6.92 -16.83 -3.32
C ALA A 42 -5.41 -16.81 -3.60
N SER A 43 -5.02 -17.28 -4.79
CA SER A 43 -3.62 -17.40 -5.21
C SER A 43 -3.26 -16.34 -6.24
N ILE A 44 -2.08 -15.75 -6.07
CA ILE A 44 -1.55 -14.70 -6.93
C ILE A 44 -0.86 -15.34 -8.12
N SER A 45 -1.31 -14.97 -9.30
CA SER A 45 -0.89 -15.56 -10.58
C SER A 45 -0.20 -14.58 -11.52
N ALA A 46 -0.29 -13.28 -11.26
CA ALA A 46 0.54 -12.29 -11.95
C ALA A 46 0.74 -11.02 -11.11
N LEU A 47 1.86 -10.33 -11.36
CA LEU A 47 2.16 -8.99 -10.87
C LEU A 47 2.87 -8.19 -11.97
N GLU A 48 2.38 -6.99 -12.25
CA GLU A 48 3.08 -5.97 -13.02
C GLU A 48 3.25 -4.72 -12.17
N LEU A 49 4.46 -4.14 -12.15
CA LEU A 49 4.74 -2.87 -11.49
C LEU A 49 5.24 -1.87 -12.51
N PHE A 50 4.60 -0.71 -12.55
CA PHE A 50 4.97 0.42 -13.39
C PHE A 50 5.39 1.57 -12.48
N THR A 51 6.52 2.22 -12.75
CA THR A 51 7.01 3.36 -11.97
C THR A 51 7.15 4.61 -12.84
N PHE A 52 7.10 5.79 -12.20
CA PHE A 52 7.25 7.07 -12.86
C PHE A 52 7.82 8.13 -11.91
N GLN A 53 8.80 8.89 -12.40
CA GLN A 53 9.63 9.77 -11.56
C GLN A 53 8.99 11.11 -11.18
N LYS A 54 8.01 11.58 -11.94
CA LYS A 54 7.28 12.81 -11.62
C LYS A 54 5.84 12.46 -11.30
N ILE A 55 5.29 13.12 -10.29
CA ILE A 55 3.84 13.29 -10.14
C ILE A 55 3.41 14.06 -11.40
N GLU A 56 3.20 13.35 -12.50
CA GLU A 56 2.60 13.92 -13.70
C GLU A 56 1.15 14.21 -13.30
N SER A 57 0.73 15.47 -13.47
CA SER A 57 -0.63 15.90 -13.14
C SER A 57 -1.69 15.25 -14.03
N ASP A 58 -1.26 14.59 -15.11
CA ASP A 58 -2.11 13.92 -16.08
C ASP A 58 -2.14 12.40 -15.83
N TRP A 59 -2.99 12.00 -14.87
CA TRP A 59 -3.27 10.59 -14.60
C TRP A 59 -3.86 9.84 -15.79
N TYR A 60 -4.51 10.54 -16.74
CA TYR A 60 -5.00 9.89 -17.95
C TYR A 60 -3.84 9.39 -18.80
N PHE A 61 -2.81 10.22 -19.01
CA PHE A 61 -1.60 9.82 -19.75
C PHE A 61 -0.88 8.64 -19.08
N ILE A 62 -0.68 8.69 -17.76
CA ILE A 62 -0.05 7.58 -17.02
C ILE A 62 -0.83 6.28 -17.24
N PHE A 63 -2.15 6.29 -17.11
CA PHE A 63 -2.97 5.09 -17.32
C PHE A 63 -2.96 4.60 -18.77
N GLN A 64 -2.90 5.49 -19.77
CA GLN A 64 -2.72 5.06 -21.16
C GLN A 64 -1.39 4.35 -21.38
N GLU A 65 -0.29 4.87 -20.84
CA GLU A 65 1.02 4.24 -20.94
C GLU A 65 1.05 2.88 -20.25
N VAL A 66 0.47 2.76 -19.06
CA VAL A 66 0.30 1.47 -18.37
C VAL A 66 -0.51 0.50 -19.22
N ARG A 67 -1.64 0.95 -19.77
CA ARG A 67 -2.51 0.13 -20.62
C ARG A 67 -1.79 -0.39 -21.87
N LEU A 68 -0.95 0.43 -22.50
CA LEU A 68 -0.18 0.03 -23.69
C LEU A 68 0.89 -1.02 -23.38
N GLN A 69 1.45 -1.02 -22.16
CA GLN A 69 2.52 -1.92 -21.74
C GLN A 69 2.03 -3.16 -20.97
N SER A 70 0.81 -3.12 -20.44
CA SER A 70 0.22 -4.17 -19.61
C SER A 70 -0.46 -5.25 -20.44
N ILE A 71 -0.21 -6.52 -20.10
CA ILE A 71 -1.03 -7.63 -20.62
C ILE A 71 -2.20 -7.97 -19.70
N LEU A 72 -2.27 -7.33 -18.53
CA LEU A 72 -3.30 -7.57 -17.52
C LEU A 72 -4.45 -6.59 -17.66
N PHE A 73 -4.20 -5.32 -17.96
CA PHE A 73 -5.14 -4.21 -17.77
C PHE A 73 -6.50 -4.38 -18.45
N ASP A 74 -6.51 -4.80 -19.72
CA ASP A 74 -7.72 -4.87 -20.56
C ASP A 74 -8.45 -6.22 -20.52
N LEU A 75 -8.01 -7.16 -19.68
CA LEU A 75 -8.63 -8.48 -19.63
C LEU A 75 -10.00 -8.44 -18.92
N PRO A 76 -10.94 -9.32 -19.33
CA PRO A 76 -12.31 -9.36 -18.79
C PRO A 76 -12.34 -10.13 -17.47
N TYR A 77 -11.86 -9.52 -16.40
CA TYR A 77 -11.93 -10.09 -15.05
C TYR A 77 -13.35 -10.16 -14.51
N HIS A 78 -13.61 -11.12 -13.62
CA HIS A 78 -14.87 -11.21 -12.89
C HIS A 78 -15.11 -9.97 -12.03
N THR A 79 -14.07 -9.59 -11.27
CA THR A 79 -14.07 -8.44 -10.37
C THR A 79 -12.79 -7.64 -10.56
N LYS A 80 -12.91 -6.33 -10.34
CA LYS A 80 -11.80 -5.40 -10.24
C LYS A 80 -11.88 -4.72 -8.88
N GLN A 81 -10.75 -4.30 -8.34
CA GLN A 81 -10.69 -3.43 -7.16
C GLN A 81 -9.50 -2.50 -7.29
N ILE A 82 -9.64 -1.29 -6.76
CA ILE A 82 -8.59 -0.27 -6.79
C ILE A 82 -8.19 0.06 -5.36
N PHE A 83 -6.89 0.20 -5.12
CA PHE A 83 -6.35 0.73 -3.88
C PHE A 83 -5.55 1.99 -4.14
N LEU A 84 -5.76 3.01 -3.33
CA LEU A 84 -4.99 4.25 -3.31
C LEU A 84 -3.91 4.15 -2.22
N ASN A 85 -2.68 4.50 -2.57
CA ASN A 85 -1.53 4.40 -1.67
C ASN A 85 -0.70 5.70 -1.66
N GLY A 86 -0.29 6.15 -0.47
CA GLY A 86 0.62 7.29 -0.32
C GLY A 86 0.01 8.69 -0.54
N PHE A 87 -1.26 8.81 -0.95
CA PHE A 87 -1.93 10.11 -1.02
C PHE A 87 -2.11 10.74 0.36
N GLU A 88 -2.22 12.07 0.39
CA GLU A 88 -2.44 12.84 1.62
C GLU A 88 -3.74 12.39 2.29
N GLN A 89 -3.63 11.94 3.53
CA GLN A 89 -4.72 11.23 4.19
C GLN A 89 -4.72 11.43 5.70
N THR A 90 -5.88 11.23 6.30
CA THR A 90 -6.08 11.28 7.74
C THR A 90 -7.00 10.14 8.19
N ILE A 91 -6.81 9.71 9.44
CA ILE A 91 -7.58 8.63 10.06
C ILE A 91 -8.51 9.25 11.10
N ILE A 92 -9.78 8.93 11.01
CA ILE A 92 -10.84 9.51 11.82
C ILE A 92 -11.58 8.37 12.53
N PRO A 93 -11.60 8.35 13.87
CA PRO A 93 -12.43 7.42 14.63
C PRO A 93 -13.91 7.58 14.26
N GLU A 94 -14.66 6.47 14.21
CA GLU A 94 -16.08 6.45 13.84
C GLU A 94 -16.94 7.43 14.64
N ASN A 95 -16.68 7.58 15.93
CA ASN A 95 -17.41 8.51 16.81
C ASN A 95 -17.17 10.00 16.49
N LEU A 96 -16.12 10.32 15.73
CA LEU A 96 -15.78 11.67 15.28
C LEU A 96 -16.02 11.86 13.78
N TYR A 97 -16.42 10.80 13.07
CA TYR A 97 -16.56 10.85 11.63
C TYR A 97 -17.85 11.55 11.19
N SER A 98 -17.67 12.51 10.29
CA SER A 98 -18.69 12.98 9.36
C SER A 98 -17.96 13.42 8.09
N GLU A 99 -18.65 13.37 6.95
CA GLU A 99 -18.06 13.76 5.66
C GLU A 99 -17.51 15.20 5.70
N SER A 100 -18.23 16.12 6.33
CA SER A 100 -17.80 17.50 6.50
C SER A 100 -16.59 17.65 7.44
N ALA A 101 -16.53 16.88 8.53
CA ALA A 101 -15.38 16.89 9.44
C ALA A 101 -14.14 16.29 8.76
N ALA A 102 -14.31 15.25 7.95
CA ALA A 102 -13.23 14.64 7.17
C ALA A 102 -12.65 15.63 6.16
N GLN A 103 -13.50 16.27 5.37
CA GLN A 103 -13.09 17.31 4.42
C GLN A 103 -12.38 18.47 5.12
N SER A 104 -12.95 18.98 6.23
CA SER A 104 -12.35 20.07 6.99
C SER A 104 -10.97 19.70 7.57
N SER A 105 -10.82 18.45 8.03
CA SER A 105 -9.54 17.96 8.57
C SER A 105 -8.48 17.87 7.49
N LEU A 106 -8.84 17.35 6.33
CA LEU A 106 -7.96 17.26 5.18
C LEU A 106 -7.55 18.67 4.69
N GLU A 107 -8.50 19.59 4.55
CA GLU A 107 -8.22 20.99 4.15
C GLU A 107 -7.30 21.70 5.15
N LEU A 108 -7.50 21.47 6.46
CA LEU A 108 -6.66 22.05 7.49
C LEU A 108 -5.22 21.51 7.48
N LEU A 109 -5.06 20.20 7.24
CA LEU A 109 -3.76 19.53 7.32
C LEU A 109 -2.93 19.70 6.05
N PHE A 110 -3.58 19.66 4.88
CA PHE A 110 -2.92 19.57 3.57
C PHE A 110 -3.26 20.72 2.62
N GLY A 111 -4.25 21.55 2.97
CA GLY A 111 -4.84 22.52 2.05
C GLY A 111 -5.88 21.88 1.13
N TRP A 112 -6.51 22.66 0.25
CA TRP A 112 -7.51 22.15 -0.69
C TRP A 112 -7.43 22.89 -2.03
N SER A 113 -6.80 22.27 -3.03
CA SER A 113 -6.80 22.82 -4.39
C SER A 113 -6.77 21.71 -5.43
N ASN A 114 -7.80 21.66 -6.29
CA ASN A 114 -7.94 20.65 -7.35
C ASN A 114 -7.86 19.19 -6.85
N MET A 115 -8.31 18.96 -5.62
CA MET A 115 -8.38 17.64 -4.98
C MET A 115 -9.85 17.24 -4.76
N GLU A 116 -10.08 15.93 -4.79
CA GLU A 116 -11.34 15.29 -4.45
C GLU A 116 -11.13 14.41 -3.21
N MET A 117 -12.16 14.26 -2.38
CA MET A 117 -12.10 13.38 -1.22
C MET A 117 -12.47 11.95 -1.64
N ASN A 118 -11.66 10.98 -1.24
CA ASN A 118 -12.06 9.58 -1.18
C ASN A 118 -12.04 9.11 0.28
N THR A 119 -13.06 8.34 0.67
CA THR A 119 -13.18 7.80 2.02
C THR A 119 -13.30 6.28 1.99
N ASP A 120 -12.61 5.64 2.92
CA ASP A 120 -12.64 4.19 3.11
C ASP A 120 -12.89 3.87 4.58
N ALA A 121 -13.71 2.85 4.85
CA ALA A 121 -14.10 2.44 6.19
C ALA A 121 -13.41 1.13 6.57
N ILE A 122 -12.80 1.11 7.74
CA ILE A 122 -12.06 -0.03 8.28
C ILE A 122 -12.74 -0.49 9.55
N THR A 123 -13.13 -1.76 9.58
CA THR A 123 -13.61 -2.39 10.80
C THR A 123 -12.44 -3.01 11.56
N LEU A 124 -12.28 -2.59 12.82
CA LEU A 124 -11.40 -3.21 13.81
C LEU A 124 -12.25 -3.87 14.92
N PRO A 125 -11.68 -4.74 15.77
CA PRO A 125 -12.45 -5.47 16.78
C PRO A 125 -13.23 -4.59 17.76
N GLU A 126 -12.71 -3.40 18.11
CA GLU A 126 -13.30 -2.53 19.14
C GLU A 126 -13.90 -1.23 18.58
N THR A 127 -13.55 -0.83 17.37
CA THR A 127 -13.98 0.45 16.77
C THR A 127 -13.87 0.40 15.25
N ASN A 128 -14.69 1.18 14.54
CA ASN A 128 -14.43 1.46 13.14
C ASN A 128 -13.58 2.72 13.00
N LEU A 129 -12.74 2.74 11.97
CA LEU A 129 -11.97 3.91 11.55
C LEU A 129 -12.37 4.28 10.13
N TYR A 130 -12.29 5.55 9.82
CA TYR A 130 -12.42 6.07 8.47
C TYR A 130 -11.10 6.64 8.02
N ILE A 131 -10.61 6.24 6.86
CA ILE A 131 -9.51 6.91 6.18
C ILE A 131 -10.12 7.87 5.18
N ALA A 132 -9.86 9.15 5.35
CA ALA A 132 -10.16 10.16 4.35
C ALA A 132 -8.87 10.53 3.65
N CYS A 133 -8.86 10.55 2.32
CA CYS A 133 -7.70 10.92 1.52
C CYS A 133 -8.07 11.94 0.44
N GLN A 134 -7.11 12.82 0.12
CA GLN A 134 -7.19 13.74 -1.00
C GLN A 134 -6.53 13.10 -2.22
N ILE A 135 -7.27 13.03 -3.32
CA ILE A 135 -6.74 12.57 -4.60
C ILE A 135 -6.86 13.68 -5.65
N PRO A 136 -5.91 13.76 -6.60
CA PRO A 136 -6.00 14.72 -7.70
C PRO A 136 -7.31 14.55 -8.48
N GLN A 137 -7.95 15.65 -8.84
CA GLN A 137 -9.19 15.62 -9.61
C GLN A 137 -9.03 14.85 -10.94
N SER A 138 -7.87 14.94 -11.58
CA SER A 138 -7.57 14.19 -12.80
C SER A 138 -7.52 12.67 -12.57
N LEU A 139 -7.05 12.21 -11.41
CA LEU A 139 -7.12 10.81 -11.02
C LEU A 139 -8.58 10.39 -10.83
N GLN A 140 -9.35 11.16 -10.06
CA GLN A 140 -10.76 10.85 -9.81
C GLN A 140 -11.57 10.78 -11.11
N GLN A 141 -11.35 11.70 -12.05
CA GLN A 141 -11.99 11.68 -13.36
C GLN A 141 -11.60 10.46 -14.19
N MET A 142 -10.32 10.09 -14.18
CA MET A 142 -9.84 8.89 -14.89
C MET A 142 -10.46 7.62 -14.30
N LEU A 143 -10.51 7.49 -12.97
CA LEU A 143 -11.13 6.37 -12.28
C LEU A 143 -12.63 6.30 -12.58
N ALA A 144 -13.35 7.41 -12.46
CA ALA A 144 -14.78 7.46 -12.76
C ALA A 144 -15.10 7.12 -14.23
N GLY A 145 -14.24 7.51 -15.17
CA GLY A 145 -14.43 7.23 -16.59
C GLY A 145 -14.07 5.81 -17.02
N THR A 146 -13.03 5.21 -16.43
CA THR A 146 -12.50 3.89 -16.84
C THR A 146 -13.01 2.75 -15.96
N PHE A 147 -13.31 3.05 -14.70
CA PHE A 147 -13.57 2.08 -13.64
C PHE A 147 -14.83 2.45 -12.83
N SER A 148 -15.88 2.95 -13.49
CA SER A 148 -17.09 3.51 -12.86
C SER A 148 -17.74 2.62 -11.79
N ASP A 149 -17.73 1.30 -11.99
CA ASP A 149 -18.34 0.32 -11.07
C ASP A 149 -17.31 -0.43 -10.22
N THR A 150 -16.05 0.02 -10.22
CA THR A 150 -14.97 -0.63 -9.46
C THR A 150 -14.82 0.03 -8.09
N PRO A 151 -14.85 -0.73 -6.99
CA PRO A 151 -14.64 -0.16 -5.68
C PRO A 151 -13.21 0.37 -5.52
N VAL A 152 -13.09 1.52 -4.86
CA VAL A 152 -11.84 2.21 -4.56
C VAL A 152 -11.65 2.23 -3.04
N TYR A 153 -10.53 1.68 -2.59
CA TYR A 153 -10.14 1.54 -1.19
C TYR A 153 -8.83 2.25 -0.92
N ASN A 154 -8.42 2.28 0.35
CA ASN A 154 -7.12 2.78 0.76
C ASN A 154 -6.19 1.65 1.23
N SER A 155 -4.99 1.57 0.64
CA SER A 155 -4.00 0.53 0.97
C SER A 155 -3.64 0.53 2.46
N LEU A 156 -3.59 1.71 3.09
CA LEU A 156 -3.27 1.84 4.51
C LEU A 156 -4.28 1.10 5.38
N GLY A 157 -5.54 0.98 4.96
CA GLY A 157 -6.55 0.23 5.71
C GLY A 157 -6.24 -1.25 5.84
N LYS A 158 -5.76 -1.87 4.76
CA LYS A 158 -5.29 -3.25 4.77
C LYS A 158 -4.02 -3.43 5.60
N GLN A 159 -3.10 -2.45 5.54
CA GLN A 159 -1.90 -2.46 6.37
C GLN A 159 -2.24 -2.38 7.86
N ILE A 160 -3.23 -1.55 8.24
CA ILE A 160 -3.73 -1.46 9.62
C ILE A 160 -4.32 -2.80 10.05
N GLN A 161 -5.22 -3.39 9.26
CA GLN A 161 -5.83 -4.69 9.58
C GLN A 161 -4.77 -5.78 9.80
N LEU A 162 -3.78 -5.86 8.90
CA LEU A 162 -2.68 -6.81 9.03
C LEU A 162 -1.82 -6.55 10.27
N ALA A 163 -1.51 -5.29 10.56
CA ALA A 163 -0.74 -4.94 11.74
C ALA A 163 -1.45 -5.35 13.04
N PHE A 164 -2.77 -5.15 13.12
CA PHE A 164 -3.57 -5.65 14.25
C PHE A 164 -3.53 -7.18 14.38
N GLN A 165 -3.65 -7.90 13.26
CA GLN A 165 -3.56 -9.37 13.27
C GLN A 165 -2.21 -9.86 13.80
N ARG A 166 -1.09 -9.23 13.38
CA ARG A 166 0.26 -9.61 13.82
C ARG A 166 0.58 -9.14 15.24
N ALA A 167 0.08 -7.97 15.62
CA ALA A 167 0.27 -7.41 16.96
C ALA A 167 -0.39 -8.26 18.06
N THR A 168 -1.28 -9.21 17.76
CA THR A 168 -1.81 -10.17 18.76
C THR A 168 -0.72 -10.89 19.55
N SER A 169 0.48 -11.06 18.97
CA SER A 169 1.61 -11.73 19.60
C SER A 169 2.61 -10.77 20.27
N PHE A 170 2.40 -9.46 20.19
CA PHE A 170 3.38 -8.44 20.59
C PHE A 170 2.73 -7.27 21.33
N SER A 171 3.42 -6.70 22.32
CA SER A 171 2.94 -5.51 23.05
C SER A 171 3.25 -4.20 22.33
N ASN A 172 4.25 -4.17 21.46
CA ASN A 172 4.63 -3.05 20.62
C ASN A 172 5.12 -3.57 19.26
N TYR A 173 4.42 -3.22 18.19
CA TYR A 173 4.61 -3.81 16.86
C TYR A 173 4.52 -2.75 15.77
N TRP A 174 5.55 -2.65 14.94
CA TRP A 174 5.61 -1.77 13.79
C TRP A 174 5.68 -2.58 12.50
N LEU A 175 4.82 -2.23 11.55
CA LEU A 175 4.86 -2.72 10.18
C LEU A 175 5.27 -1.56 9.27
N ILE A 176 6.33 -1.76 8.48
CA ILE A 176 6.85 -0.72 7.58
C ILE A 176 6.94 -1.29 6.17
N TYR A 177 6.33 -0.61 5.19
CA TYR A 177 6.41 -0.97 3.77
C TYR A 177 7.09 0.10 2.95
N PHE A 178 8.07 -0.31 2.15
CA PHE A 178 8.78 0.53 1.20
C PHE A 178 8.18 0.40 -0.21
N TYR A 179 7.82 1.53 -0.77
CA TYR A 179 7.31 1.68 -2.14
C TYR A 179 8.27 2.59 -2.94
N PRO A 180 8.13 2.68 -4.27
CA PRO A 180 8.86 3.66 -5.06
C PRO A 180 8.65 5.08 -4.51
N GLY A 181 9.73 5.70 -4.01
CA GLY A 181 9.75 7.10 -3.52
C GLY A 181 8.97 7.39 -2.23
N SER A 182 8.40 6.37 -1.57
CA SER A 182 7.63 6.57 -0.34
C SER A 182 7.65 5.32 0.54
N PHE A 183 7.37 5.47 1.83
CA PHE A 183 7.15 4.35 2.73
C PHE A 183 5.92 4.59 3.59
N SER A 184 5.33 3.51 4.08
CA SER A 184 4.29 3.55 5.10
C SER A 184 4.77 2.92 6.39
N ILE A 185 4.16 3.34 7.48
CA ILE A 185 4.37 2.76 8.79
C ILE A 185 3.03 2.65 9.51
N VAL A 186 2.80 1.50 10.13
CA VAL A 186 1.71 1.27 11.08
C VAL A 186 2.32 0.83 12.40
N SER A 187 2.02 1.56 13.47
CA SER A 187 2.46 1.26 14.83
C SER A 187 1.26 0.87 15.69
N ILE A 188 1.32 -0.34 16.25
CA ILE A 188 0.36 -0.84 17.24
C ILE A 188 1.08 -0.98 18.59
N GLN A 189 0.50 -0.42 19.64
CA GLN A 189 0.98 -0.59 21.01
C GLN A 189 -0.19 -1.00 21.89
N GLN A 190 -0.03 -2.10 22.63
CA GLN A 190 -1.04 -2.66 23.53
C GLN A 190 -2.42 -2.83 22.87
N GLN A 191 -2.45 -3.40 21.65
CA GLN A 191 -3.67 -3.56 20.84
C GLN A 191 -4.37 -2.24 20.48
N GLN A 192 -3.65 -1.12 20.46
CA GLN A 192 -4.17 0.17 20.02
C GLN A 192 -3.31 0.76 18.92
N LEU A 193 -3.96 1.30 17.89
CA LEU A 193 -3.31 2.04 16.82
C LEU A 193 -2.72 3.34 17.38
N GLN A 194 -1.40 3.47 17.32
CA GLN A 194 -0.69 4.69 17.74
C GLN A 194 -0.47 5.65 16.57
N THR A 195 -0.06 5.10 15.42
CA THR A 195 0.09 5.84 14.18
C THR A 195 -0.07 4.91 12.98
N ALA A 196 -0.61 5.45 11.90
CA ALA A 196 -0.56 4.87 10.58
C ALA A 196 -0.41 6.02 9.59
N ALA A 197 0.71 6.05 8.87
CA ALA A 197 1.11 7.20 8.08
C ALA A 197 1.91 6.79 6.85
N HIS A 198 1.94 7.69 5.88
CA HIS A 198 2.78 7.61 4.70
C HIS A 198 3.74 8.79 4.65
N PHE A 199 4.96 8.52 4.18
CA PHE A 199 6.00 9.51 4.04
C PHE A 199 6.67 9.35 2.68
N SER A 200 6.75 10.45 1.92
CA SER A 200 7.63 10.52 0.76
C SER A 200 9.07 10.70 1.24
N TYR A 201 10.02 10.12 0.51
CA TYR A 201 11.44 10.28 0.81
C TYR A 201 12.25 10.35 -0.47
N THR A 202 13.37 11.08 -0.41
CA THR A 202 14.31 11.21 -1.53
C THR A 202 15.68 10.64 -1.20
N CYS A 203 15.99 10.50 0.09
CA CYS A 203 17.24 9.94 0.59
C CYS A 203 17.02 9.16 1.89
N ALA A 204 18.06 8.46 2.35
CA ALA A 204 18.01 7.70 3.59
C ALA A 204 17.81 8.59 4.83
N ASP A 205 18.35 9.81 4.83
CA ASP A 205 18.22 10.75 5.95
C ASP A 205 16.75 11.13 6.21
N ASP A 206 15.93 11.26 5.16
CA ASP A 206 14.50 11.54 5.28
C ASP A 206 13.80 10.41 6.05
N VAL A 207 14.09 9.15 5.70
CA VAL A 207 13.52 7.97 6.36
C VAL A 207 13.99 7.89 7.81
N VAL A 208 15.29 8.06 8.04
CA VAL A 208 15.89 8.06 9.38
C VAL A 208 15.24 9.12 10.26
N TYR A 209 15.08 10.34 9.75
CA TYR A 209 14.45 11.44 10.47
C TYR A 209 13.03 11.06 10.95
N GLN A 210 12.20 10.54 10.03
CA GLN A 210 10.83 10.15 10.37
C GLN A 210 10.80 9.01 11.38
N ILE A 211 11.64 7.98 11.20
CA ILE A 211 11.69 6.84 12.11
C ILE A 211 12.17 7.26 13.50
N VAL A 212 13.21 8.09 13.61
CA VAL A 212 13.68 8.63 14.90
C VAL A 212 12.60 9.46 15.58
N ALA A 213 11.88 10.30 14.83
CA ALA A 213 10.77 11.09 15.37
C ALA A 213 9.69 10.17 15.95
N LEU A 214 9.28 9.15 15.21
CA LEU A 214 8.28 8.17 15.66
C LEU A 214 8.74 7.34 16.85
N VAL A 215 10.03 6.95 16.90
CA VAL A 215 10.59 6.21 18.03
C VAL A 215 10.53 7.08 19.28
N ASN A 216 10.94 8.34 19.18
CA ASN A 216 10.90 9.27 20.30
C ASN A 216 9.48 9.59 20.78
N THR A 217 8.48 9.58 19.88
CA THR A 217 7.08 9.86 20.22
C THR A 217 6.36 8.64 20.80
N TYR A 218 6.54 7.46 20.22
CA TYR A 218 5.69 6.30 20.48
C TYR A 218 6.40 5.10 21.12
N SER A 219 7.72 4.96 20.95
CA SER A 219 8.44 3.84 21.56
C SER A 219 8.74 4.13 23.03
N LYS A 220 8.11 3.34 23.90
CA LYS A 220 8.38 3.36 25.35
C LYS A 220 9.35 2.23 25.68
N PRO A 221 10.39 2.47 26.50
CA PRO A 221 11.38 1.46 26.86
C PRO A 221 10.80 0.21 27.57
N GLU A 222 9.60 0.33 28.11
CA GLU A 222 8.90 -0.73 28.85
C GLU A 222 8.36 -1.86 27.94
N PHE A 223 8.27 -1.63 26.62
CA PHE A 223 7.78 -2.61 25.67
C PHE A 223 8.85 -2.94 24.63
N GLU A 224 9.12 -4.23 24.47
CA GLU A 224 9.95 -4.74 23.39
C GLU A 224 9.33 -4.36 22.05
N LEU A 225 10.06 -3.55 21.27
CA LEU A 225 9.61 -3.11 19.96
C LEU A 225 9.90 -4.20 18.93
N LYS A 226 8.85 -4.77 18.35
CA LYS A 226 8.96 -5.65 17.20
C LYS A 226 8.77 -4.86 15.91
N VAL A 227 9.71 -4.95 14.97
CA VAL A 227 9.60 -4.28 13.66
C VAL A 227 9.69 -5.28 12.53
N GLU A 228 8.69 -5.26 11.65
CA GLU A 228 8.71 -5.98 10.39
C GLU A 228 8.76 -5.00 9.22
N ILE A 229 9.69 -5.25 8.30
CA ILE A 229 9.88 -4.47 7.08
C ILE A 229 9.63 -5.31 5.83
N SER A 230 9.13 -4.66 4.80
CA SER A 230 8.91 -5.25 3.48
C SER A 230 8.91 -4.18 2.41
N GLY A 231 8.88 -4.58 1.15
CA GLY A 231 8.84 -3.72 -0.01
C GLY A 231 10.17 -3.54 -0.72
N ILE A 232 10.24 -2.53 -1.59
CA ILE A 232 11.36 -2.32 -2.51
C ILE A 232 12.54 -1.71 -1.75
N ILE A 233 13.27 -2.57 -1.03
CA ILE A 233 14.43 -2.23 -0.21
C ILE A 233 15.33 -3.47 -0.02
N ASN A 234 16.64 -3.32 -0.12
CA ASN A 234 17.65 -4.37 0.11
C ASN A 234 18.51 -4.10 1.34
N GLU A 235 19.16 -5.16 1.84
CA GLU A 235 20.13 -5.08 2.94
C GLU A 235 21.34 -4.20 2.61
N THR A 236 21.66 -4.04 1.32
CA THR A 236 22.75 -3.19 0.83
C THR A 236 22.35 -1.72 0.71
N ASP A 237 21.07 -1.39 0.82
CA ASP A 237 20.59 -0.03 0.62
C ASP A 237 20.96 0.84 1.83
N GLU A 238 21.27 2.11 1.57
CA GLU A 238 21.62 3.07 2.61
C GLU A 238 20.48 3.25 3.62
N VAL A 239 19.22 3.20 3.15
CA VAL A 239 18.02 3.22 3.98
C VAL A 239 18.05 2.06 4.98
N TYR A 240 18.22 0.83 4.50
CA TYR A 240 18.21 -0.36 5.35
C TYR A 240 19.34 -0.33 6.39
N THR A 241 20.57 -0.07 5.93
CA THR A 241 21.75 -0.03 6.81
C THR A 241 21.65 1.08 7.85
N SER A 242 20.97 2.18 7.55
CA SER A 242 20.72 3.27 8.51
C SER A 242 19.63 2.90 9.51
N LEU A 243 18.55 2.26 9.07
CA LEU A 243 17.49 1.77 9.94
C LEU A 243 17.98 0.70 10.92
N GLN A 244 18.84 -0.21 10.46
CA GLN A 244 19.42 -1.26 11.32
C GLN A 244 20.25 -0.69 12.48
N LYS A 245 20.81 0.52 12.34
CA LYS A 245 21.52 1.20 13.44
C LYS A 245 20.56 1.74 14.51
N ILE A 246 19.33 2.07 14.13
CA ILE A 246 18.30 2.66 14.99
C ILE A 246 17.46 1.55 15.63
N ILE A 247 17.12 0.53 14.84
CA ILE A 247 16.28 -0.61 15.22
C ILE A 247 17.07 -1.89 14.88
N PRO A 248 17.95 -2.37 15.77
CA PRO A 248 18.82 -3.52 15.50
C PRO A 248 18.07 -4.82 15.24
N ASP A 249 16.94 -5.04 15.92
CA ASP A 249 16.15 -6.29 15.86
C ASP A 249 15.04 -6.27 14.80
N MET A 250 15.19 -5.42 13.78
CA MET A 250 14.30 -5.33 12.63
C MET A 250 14.33 -6.64 11.82
N GLN A 251 13.16 -7.12 11.40
CA GLN A 251 13.03 -8.37 10.66
C GLN A 251 12.32 -8.17 9.33
N TRP A 252 12.70 -8.99 8.34
CA TRP A 252 11.91 -9.13 7.13
C TRP A 252 10.55 -9.72 7.47
N GLN A 253 9.50 -9.16 6.89
CA GLN A 253 8.16 -9.69 7.05
C GLN A 253 8.10 -11.15 6.59
N CYS A 254 7.54 -12.02 7.43
CA CYS A 254 7.26 -13.41 7.03
C CYS A 254 6.34 -13.44 5.80
N GLY A 255 6.78 -14.17 4.78
CA GLY A 255 6.07 -14.30 3.51
C GLY A 255 4.76 -15.08 3.60
N LEU A 256 4.00 -15.05 2.50
CA LEU A 256 2.73 -15.78 2.38
C LEU A 256 2.98 -17.29 2.18
N PRO A 257 2.01 -18.15 2.53
CA PRO A 257 2.09 -19.58 2.23
C PRO A 257 2.39 -19.81 0.75
N GLU A 258 3.27 -20.77 0.43
CA GLU A 258 3.71 -20.98 -0.96
C GLU A 258 2.55 -21.28 -1.92
N GLN A 259 1.49 -21.93 -1.43
CA GLN A 259 0.31 -22.23 -2.26
C GLN A 259 -0.44 -20.97 -2.71
N LYS A 260 -0.24 -19.82 -2.04
CA LYS A 260 -0.85 -18.54 -2.42
C LYS A 260 -0.04 -17.76 -3.47
N ILE A 261 1.17 -18.19 -3.82
CA ILE A 261 2.03 -17.46 -4.77
C ILE A 261 2.42 -18.41 -5.90
N LEU A 262 1.79 -18.24 -7.06
CA LEU A 262 2.01 -19.07 -8.25
C LEU A 262 2.99 -18.45 -9.26
N ILE A 263 3.39 -17.20 -9.05
CA ILE A 263 4.40 -16.53 -9.87
C ILE A 263 5.79 -17.14 -9.63
N GLU A 264 6.63 -17.10 -10.66
CA GLU A 264 8.02 -17.57 -10.54
C GLU A 264 8.83 -16.73 -9.54
N LYS A 265 9.37 -17.38 -8.51
CA LYS A 265 10.09 -16.73 -7.40
C LYS A 265 11.51 -16.23 -7.74
N ASN A 266 11.95 -16.35 -8.99
CA ASN A 266 13.39 -16.27 -9.31
C ASN A 266 13.91 -14.86 -9.64
N TYR A 267 13.03 -13.88 -9.86
CA TYR A 267 13.44 -12.56 -10.35
C TYR A 267 13.54 -11.50 -9.26
N TYR A 268 12.70 -11.59 -8.22
CA TYR A 268 12.64 -10.60 -7.15
C TYR A 268 12.53 -11.29 -5.80
N PRO A 269 13.21 -10.77 -4.75
CA PRO A 269 13.01 -11.24 -3.38
C PRO A 269 11.54 -11.13 -2.97
N LEU A 270 11.04 -12.12 -2.22
CA LEU A 270 9.62 -12.12 -1.86
C LEU A 270 9.21 -10.86 -1.08
N HIS A 271 10.08 -10.35 -0.20
CA HIS A 271 9.78 -9.15 0.58
C HIS A 271 9.50 -7.93 -0.30
N TYR A 272 10.03 -7.85 -1.52
CA TYR A 272 9.70 -6.76 -2.46
C TYR A 272 8.22 -6.73 -2.81
N LEU A 273 7.62 -7.92 -2.88
CA LEU A 273 6.31 -8.12 -3.48
C LEU A 273 5.20 -8.12 -2.42
N LEU A 274 5.55 -8.39 -1.16
CA LEU A 274 4.59 -8.52 -0.07
C LEU A 274 3.69 -7.30 0.14
N PRO A 275 4.14 -6.03 0.01
CA PRO A 275 3.22 -4.89 0.14
C PRO A 275 2.07 -4.94 -0.86
N PHE A 276 2.34 -5.36 -2.10
CA PHE A 276 1.34 -5.49 -3.17
C PHE A 276 0.42 -6.70 -2.97
N PHE A 277 0.89 -7.74 -2.30
CA PHE A 277 0.13 -8.97 -2.07
C PHE A 277 -0.77 -8.87 -0.83
N ASN A 278 -0.28 -8.21 0.23
CA ASN A 278 -0.96 -8.13 1.51
C ASN A 278 -2.18 -7.18 1.50
N ILE A 279 -2.32 -6.33 0.49
CA ILE A 279 -3.56 -5.54 0.30
C ILE A 279 -4.73 -6.38 -0.25
N ILE A 280 -4.42 -7.56 -0.82
CA ILE A 280 -5.39 -8.44 -1.48
C ILE A 280 -5.91 -9.52 -0.53
N LEU A 281 -5.01 -10.06 0.31
CA LEU A 281 -5.19 -11.32 1.05
C LEU A 281 -5.68 -11.18 2.50
#